data_AF-Q7YX00-F1
#
_entry.id   AF-Q7YX00-F1
#
_cell.length_a   1.000
_cell.length_b   1.000
_cell.length_c   1.000
_cell.angle_alpha   90.00
_cell.angle_beta   90.00
_cell.angle_gamma   90.00
#
_symmetry.space_group_name_H-M   'P 1'
#
loop_
_entity.id
_entity.type
_entity.pdbx_description
1 polymer ?
#
loop_
_entity_poly.entity_id
_entity_poly.type
_entity_poly.pdbx_seq_one_letter_code
_entity_poly.pdbx_strand_id
1 'polypeptide(L)'
;MPFGEKHARFGDSKSRMEDRSRVLTMKYGKHQMALIRKRMKVENWIETEVTKLFNGNETNNVDIDLDVIQDIEDVTGKRKFAFEQLQKAHCPCSMDKIIMFLDELIIQLNTL
;
A
#
# COMPACT_ATOMS: atom_id res chain seq x y z
N MET A 1 7.85 -33.09 -47.01
CA MET A 1 7.66 -32.01 -46.02
C MET A 1 6.32 -31.35 -46.26
N PRO A 2 5.60 -30.98 -45.20
CA PRO A 2 5.59 -29.56 -44.84
C PRO A 2 6.17 -29.32 -43.45
N PHE A 3 7.07 -28.34 -43.39
CA PHE A 3 7.48 -27.65 -42.17
C PHE A 3 6.38 -26.68 -41.76
N GLY A 4 6.12 -26.59 -40.45
CA GLY A 4 5.13 -25.69 -39.87
C GLY A 4 5.55 -25.25 -38.47
N GLU A 5 6.68 -24.56 -38.39
CA GLU A 5 7.10 -23.76 -37.23
C GLU A 5 6.07 -22.67 -36.96
N LYS A 6 5.53 -22.55 -35.73
CA LYS A 6 5.11 -21.25 -35.15
C LYS A 6 5.27 -21.26 -33.63
N HIS A 7 6.36 -20.66 -33.19
CA HIS A 7 6.64 -20.18 -31.85
C HIS A 7 5.45 -19.43 -31.25
N ALA A 8 4.79 -20.00 -30.23
CA ALA A 8 3.89 -19.25 -29.37
C ALA A 8 4.76 -18.44 -28.39
N ARG A 9 4.92 -17.17 -28.72
CA ARG A 9 5.57 -16.14 -27.91
C ARG A 9 5.04 -16.17 -26.48
N PHE A 10 5.89 -16.60 -25.55
CA PHE A 10 5.69 -16.42 -24.12
C PHE A 10 6.00 -14.96 -23.77
N GLY A 11 5.10 -14.07 -24.18
CA GLY A 11 5.28 -12.63 -24.05
C GLY A 11 3.97 -11.98 -23.67
N ASP A 12 3.44 -12.30 -22.50
CA ASP A 12 2.32 -11.54 -21.95
C ASP A 12 2.36 -11.50 -20.41
N SER A 13 3.37 -10.81 -19.89
CA SER A 13 3.46 -10.45 -18.47
C SER A 13 2.29 -9.54 -18.01
N LYS A 14 1.45 -9.04 -18.93
CA LYS A 14 0.23 -8.28 -18.60
C LYS A 14 -0.95 -9.18 -18.21
N SER A 15 -1.03 -10.41 -18.72
CA SER A 15 -2.12 -11.35 -18.38
C SER A 15 -2.13 -11.73 -16.89
N ARG A 16 -0.97 -11.77 -16.22
CA ARG A 16 -0.88 -12.19 -14.81
C ARG A 16 -1.49 -11.20 -13.83
N MET A 17 -1.60 -9.92 -14.19
CA MET A 17 -2.21 -8.90 -13.33
C MET A 17 -3.74 -8.95 -13.40
N GLU A 18 -4.32 -9.25 -14.56
CA GLU A 18 -5.77 -9.39 -14.73
C GLU A 18 -6.33 -10.65 -14.08
N ASP A 19 -5.63 -11.79 -14.18
CA ASP A 19 -6.13 -13.06 -13.65
C ASP A 19 -6.24 -13.04 -12.11
N ARG A 20 -5.26 -12.42 -11.43
CA ARG A 20 -5.31 -12.18 -9.98
C ARG A 20 -6.49 -11.29 -9.56
N SER A 21 -6.84 -10.30 -10.38
CA SER A 21 -8.00 -9.44 -10.12
C SER A 21 -9.31 -10.22 -10.16
N ARG A 22 -9.44 -11.23 -11.05
CA ARG A 22 -10.67 -12.02 -11.22
C ARG A 22 -10.89 -13.06 -10.12
N VAL A 23 -9.83 -13.70 -9.60
CA VAL A 23 -9.97 -14.73 -8.56
C VAL A 23 -10.39 -14.12 -7.21
N LEU A 24 -9.98 -12.89 -6.93
CA LEU A 24 -10.32 -12.21 -5.67
C LEU A 24 -11.80 -11.80 -5.61
N THR A 25 -12.45 -11.45 -6.73
CA THR A 25 -13.85 -10.99 -6.74
C THR A 25 -14.87 -12.07 -6.38
N MET A 26 -14.50 -13.35 -6.42
CA MET A 26 -15.43 -14.45 -6.17
C MET A 26 -15.54 -14.84 -4.68
N LYS A 27 -14.56 -14.46 -3.84
CA LYS A 27 -14.54 -14.84 -2.41
C LYS A 27 -15.01 -13.76 -1.44
N TYR A 28 -14.94 -12.49 -1.82
CA TYR A 28 -15.33 -11.39 -0.95
C TYR A 28 -16.53 -10.66 -1.56
N GLY A 29 -17.62 -10.52 -0.81
CA GLY A 29 -18.79 -9.78 -1.28
C GLY A 29 -18.42 -8.36 -1.73
N LYS A 30 -19.24 -7.73 -2.59
CA LYS A 30 -19.00 -6.38 -3.15
C LYS A 30 -18.53 -5.35 -2.09
N HIS A 31 -19.09 -5.43 -0.87
CA HIS A 31 -18.72 -4.57 0.24
C HIS A 31 -17.28 -4.81 0.74
N GLN A 32 -16.90 -6.07 0.96
CA GLN A 32 -15.53 -6.41 1.34
C GLN A 32 -14.53 -6.09 0.23
N MET A 33 -14.90 -6.30 -1.04
CA MET A 33 -14.09 -5.85 -2.18
C MET A 33 -13.88 -4.33 -2.18
N ALA A 34 -14.92 -3.55 -1.83
CA ALA A 34 -14.80 -2.10 -1.72
C ALA A 34 -13.83 -1.71 -0.60
N LEU A 35 -13.94 -2.34 0.58
CA LEU A 35 -13.03 -2.11 1.71
C LEU A 35 -11.59 -2.48 1.36
N ILE A 36 -11.36 -3.64 0.74
CA ILE A 36 -10.03 -4.07 0.31
C ILE A 36 -9.45 -3.06 -0.70
N ARG A 37 -10.23 -2.63 -1.69
CA ARG A 37 -9.77 -1.63 -2.66
C ARG A 37 -9.42 -0.30 -2.00
N LYS A 38 -10.23 0.15 -1.04
CA LYS A 38 -9.93 1.38 -0.31
C LYS A 38 -8.67 1.21 0.55
N ARG A 39 -8.51 0.08 1.24
CA ARG A 39 -7.31 -0.24 2.03
C ARG A 39 -6.06 -0.24 1.15
N MET A 40 -6.07 -0.98 0.04
CA MET A 40 -4.95 -1.00 -0.92
C MET A 40 -4.59 0.40 -1.43
N LYS A 41 -5.58 1.29 -1.61
CA LYS A 41 -5.32 2.67 -2.04
C LYS A 41 -4.56 3.46 -0.97
N VAL A 42 -4.94 3.34 0.30
CA VAL A 42 -4.26 4.03 1.39
C VAL A 42 -2.88 3.42 1.63
N GLU A 43 -2.75 2.10 1.58
CA GLU A 43 -1.47 1.37 1.72
C GLU A 43 -0.47 1.81 0.64
N ASN A 44 -0.87 1.80 -0.63
CA ASN A 44 -0.05 2.30 -1.74
C ASN A 44 0.28 3.79 -1.60
N TRP A 45 -0.63 4.59 -1.04
CA TRP A 45 -0.37 6.01 -0.76
C TRP A 45 0.70 6.16 0.33
N ILE A 46 0.63 5.39 1.42
CA ILE A 46 1.65 5.38 2.49
C ILE A 46 3.01 5.00 1.90
N GLU A 47 3.10 3.92 1.13
CA GLU A 47 4.35 3.51 0.47
C GLU A 47 4.91 4.62 -0.42
N THR A 48 4.05 5.29 -1.18
CA THR A 48 4.45 6.42 -2.04
C THR A 48 4.96 7.60 -1.21
N GLU A 49 4.27 7.95 -0.12
CA GLU A 49 4.63 9.09 0.72
C GLU A 49 5.91 8.81 1.52
N VAL A 50 6.05 7.60 2.07
CA VAL A 50 7.30 7.13 2.70
C VAL A 50 8.44 7.15 1.69
N THR A 51 8.25 6.59 0.50
CA THR A 51 9.28 6.61 -0.55
C THR A 51 9.70 8.04 -0.88
N LYS A 52 8.78 9.00 -0.95
CA LYS A 52 9.11 10.43 -1.14
C LYS A 52 9.86 11.02 0.05
N LEU A 53 9.41 10.74 1.28
CA LEU A 53 10.04 11.22 2.51
C LEU A 53 11.50 10.75 2.62
N PHE A 54 11.76 9.50 2.22
CA PHE A 54 13.08 8.88 2.25
C PHE A 54 13.87 9.00 0.93
N ASN A 55 13.49 9.93 0.05
CA ASN A 55 14.22 10.23 -1.19
C ASN A 55 14.40 9.01 -2.13
N GLY A 56 13.41 8.12 -2.18
CA GLY A 56 13.42 6.92 -3.02
C GLY A 56 14.10 5.72 -2.38
N ASN A 57 14.38 5.74 -1.08
CA ASN A 57 14.85 4.55 -0.38
C ASN A 57 13.68 3.58 -0.15
N GLU A 58 13.56 2.61 -1.04
CA GLU A 58 12.61 1.49 -0.94
C GLU A 58 12.96 0.50 0.18
N THR A 59 14.17 0.59 0.75
CA THR A 59 14.64 -0.30 1.83
C THR A 59 14.21 0.14 3.23
N ASN A 60 13.35 1.16 3.34
CA ASN A 60 12.90 1.60 4.65
C ASN A 60 12.04 0.54 5.32
N ASN A 61 12.45 0.15 6.53
CA ASN A 61 11.69 -0.70 7.45
C ASN A 61 10.38 -0.04 7.96
N VAL A 62 9.83 0.95 7.26
CA VAL A 62 8.52 1.52 7.55
C VAL A 62 7.48 0.56 6.98
N ASP A 63 7.15 -0.44 7.77
CA ASP A 63 6.00 -1.29 7.54
C ASP A 63 4.83 -0.75 8.36
N ILE A 64 3.84 -0.15 7.70
CA ILE A 64 2.69 0.42 8.37
C ILE A 64 1.49 -0.47 8.04
N ASP A 65 1.18 -1.38 8.96
CA ASP A 65 0.01 -2.23 8.86
C ASP A 65 -1.29 -1.41 8.95
N LEU A 66 -2.03 -1.36 7.84
CA LEU A 66 -3.31 -0.65 7.82
C LEU A 66 -4.35 -1.25 8.77
N ASP A 67 -4.33 -2.58 8.94
CA ASP A 67 -5.26 -3.27 9.84
C ASP A 67 -5.03 -2.85 11.30
N VAL A 68 -3.76 -2.74 11.70
CA VAL A 68 -3.37 -2.27 13.04
C VAL A 68 -3.78 -0.82 13.23
N ILE A 69 -3.52 0.08 12.26
CA ILE A 69 -3.92 1.48 12.43
C ILE A 69 -5.46 1.61 12.44
N GLN A 70 -6.16 0.80 11.66
CA GLN A 70 -7.63 0.84 11.61
C GLN A 70 -8.25 0.34 12.92
N ASP A 71 -7.60 -0.60 13.63
CA ASP A 71 -8.03 -1.10 14.94
C ASP A 71 -7.89 -0.03 16.04
N ILE A 72 -6.94 0.90 15.89
CA ILE A 72 -6.79 2.00 16.83
C ILE A 72 -7.96 2.98 16.68
N GLU A 73 -8.78 3.13 17.73
CA GLU A 73 -9.90 4.09 17.70
C GLU A 73 -9.43 5.54 17.79
N ASP A 74 -8.34 5.81 18.52
CA ASP A 74 -7.87 7.16 18.79
C ASP A 74 -6.89 7.69 17.75
N VAL A 75 -7.16 8.89 17.23
CA VAL A 75 -6.30 9.58 16.25
C VAL A 75 -4.88 9.78 16.80
N THR A 76 -4.72 10.09 18.08
CA THR A 76 -3.40 10.24 18.73
C THR A 76 -2.67 8.91 18.77
N GLY A 77 -3.38 7.81 19.05
CA GLY A 77 -2.83 6.45 18.99
C GLY A 77 -2.33 6.09 17.59
N LYS A 78 -3.13 6.39 16.55
CA LYS A 78 -2.75 6.18 15.14
C LYS A 78 -1.51 6.97 14.78
N ARG A 79 -1.46 8.24 15.18
CA ARG A 79 -0.31 9.13 14.97
C ARG A 79 0.93 8.59 15.68
N LYS A 80 0.78 8.14 16.92
CA LYS A 80 1.88 7.57 17.71
C LYS A 80 2.40 6.28 17.08
N PHE A 81 1.53 5.38 16.64
CA PHE A 81 1.94 4.15 15.95
C PHE A 81 2.76 4.44 14.70
N ALA A 82 2.25 5.29 13.81
CA ALA A 82 2.98 5.69 12.62
C ALA A 82 4.30 6.42 12.96
N PHE A 83 4.31 7.26 14.00
CA PHE A 83 5.53 7.90 14.51
C PHE A 83 6.56 6.88 15.03
N GLU A 84 6.13 5.84 15.75
CA GLU A 84 7.00 4.75 16.21
C GLU A 84 7.59 3.96 15.03
N GLN A 85 6.81 3.70 13.99
CA GLN A 85 7.30 3.03 12.77
C GLN A 85 8.33 3.91 12.04
N LEU A 86 8.09 5.22 11.93
CA LEU A 86 9.04 6.17 11.35
C LEU A 86 10.33 6.29 12.18
N GLN A 87 10.24 6.27 13.52
CA GLN A 87 11.40 6.26 14.40
C GLN A 87 12.23 4.98 14.24
N LYS A 88 11.57 3.80 14.21
CA LYS A 88 12.25 2.51 13.97
C LYS A 88 12.96 2.49 12.62
N ALA A 89 12.34 3.07 11.61
CA ALA A 89 12.94 3.20 10.28
C ALA A 89 14.06 4.23 10.20
N HIS A 90 14.45 4.86 11.32
CA HIS A 90 15.45 5.93 11.37
C HIS A 90 15.15 7.04 10.35
N CYS A 91 13.90 7.52 10.31
CA CYS A 91 13.54 8.58 9.38
C CYS A 91 14.42 9.83 9.60
N PRO A 92 15.26 10.23 8.61
CA PRO A 92 16.06 11.45 8.72
C PRO A 92 15.21 12.71 8.46
N CYS A 93 13.88 12.60 8.40
CA CYS A 93 13.00 13.72 8.12
C CYS A 93 12.84 14.65 9.33
N SER A 94 12.60 15.92 9.03
CA SER A 94 12.19 16.91 10.02
C SER A 94 10.86 16.52 10.68
N MET A 95 10.72 16.84 11.96
CA MET A 95 9.48 16.62 12.73
C MET A 95 8.25 17.19 12.01
N ASP A 96 8.40 18.31 11.29
CA ASP A 96 7.36 18.92 10.47
C ASP A 96 6.83 17.98 9.37
N LYS A 97 7.71 17.34 8.61
CA LYS A 97 7.34 16.35 7.58
C LYS A 97 6.65 15.14 8.18
N ILE A 98 7.12 14.71 9.36
CA ILE A 98 6.49 13.60 10.09
C ILE A 98 5.08 14.03 10.50
N ILE A 99 4.90 15.22 11.08
CA ILE A 99 3.58 15.75 11.44
C ILE A 99 2.66 15.84 10.23
N MET A 100 3.15 16.34 9.08
CA MET A 100 2.38 16.37 7.83
C MET A 100 1.96 14.98 7.35
N PHE A 101 2.89 14.03 7.33
CA PHE A 101 2.58 12.64 6.98
C PHE A 101 1.54 12.04 7.91
N LEU A 102 1.67 12.29 9.21
CA LEU A 102 0.71 11.84 10.21
C LEU A 102 -0.67 12.46 9.99
N ASP A 103 -0.76 13.77 9.72
CA ASP A 103 -2.03 14.45 9.47
C ASP A 103 -2.72 13.89 8.21
N GLU A 104 -1.98 13.77 7.11
CA GLU A 104 -2.46 13.17 5.87
C GLU A 104 -2.89 11.71 6.05
N LEU A 105 -2.14 10.92 6.82
CA LEU A 105 -2.49 9.52 7.12
C LEU A 105 -3.84 9.44 7.86
N ILE A 106 -4.10 10.34 8.80
CA ILE A 106 -5.39 10.40 9.50
C ILE A 106 -6.52 10.80 8.53
N ILE A 107 -6.28 11.75 7.63
CA ILE A 107 -7.25 12.16 6.61
C ILE A 107 -7.58 10.98 5.67
N GLN A 108 -6.57 10.22 5.24
CA GLN A 108 -6.76 9.03 4.40
C GLN A 108 -7.54 7.93 5.14
N LEU A 109 -7.27 7.74 6.44
CA LEU A 109 -8.01 6.76 7.24
C LEU A 109 -9.46 7.16 7.50
N ASN A 110 -9.74 8.45 7.68
CA ASN A 110 -11.12 8.97 7.79
C ASN A 110 -11.88 8.89 6.45
N THR A 111 -11.19 8.70 5.33
CA THR A 111 -11.78 8.52 4.00
C THR A 111 -12.21 7.07 3.72
N LEU A 112 -11.73 6.09 4.51
CA LEU A 112 -12.11 4.67 4.41
C LEU A 112 -13.58 4.45 4.77
#